data_AF-A0A381NRB9-F1
#
_entry.id   AF-A0A381NRB9-F1
#
_cell.length_a   1.000
_cell.length_b   1.000
_cell.length_c   1.000
_cell.angle_alpha   90.00
_cell.angle_beta   90.00
_cell.angle_gamma   90.00
#
_symmetry.space_group_name_H-M   'P 1'
#
loop_
_entity.id
_entity.type
_entity.pdbx_description
1 polymer ?
#
loop_
_entity_poly.entity_id
_entity_poly.type
_entity_poly.pdbx_seq_one_letter_code
_entity_poly.pdbx_strand_id
1 'polypeptide(L)'
;MAFATRTLRDTAMGSVSGAVGGTVTVLVNIDDDTTATNAILDASGLDGHANGAKLHIKRLWWGLVQGTANDDTGHAAIIEQGDSDVTLIDLAGSGHYDGSAGLIKSNATNTGATSGDMELSCQGTSGFILIEFVKDENYTA
;
A
#
# COMPACT_ATOMS: atom_id res chain seq x y z
N MET A 1 14.33 14.43 -5.11
CA MET A 1 13.27 14.20 -4.11
C MET A 1 11.92 14.61 -4.67
N ALA A 2 11.26 13.67 -5.32
CA ALA A 2 9.85 13.78 -5.69
C ALA A 2 9.15 12.46 -5.39
N PHE A 3 7.92 12.57 -4.90
CA PHE A 3 7.07 11.44 -4.57
C PHE A 3 5.68 11.69 -5.12
N ALA A 4 5.17 10.75 -5.92
CA ALA A 4 3.87 10.89 -6.55
C ALA A 4 3.07 9.60 -6.48
N THR A 5 1.83 9.72 -6.03
CA THR A 5 0.88 8.61 -5.92
C THR A 5 -0.31 8.82 -6.85
N ARG A 6 -0.89 7.73 -7.33
CA ARG A 6 -2.12 7.75 -8.11
C ARG A 6 -2.94 6.50 -7.86
N THR A 7 -4.18 6.67 -7.42
CA THR A 7 -5.18 5.60 -7.45
C THR A 7 -5.61 5.36 -8.89
N LEU A 8 -5.32 4.17 -9.42
CA LEU A 8 -5.67 3.74 -10.78
C LEU A 8 -7.05 3.07 -10.83
N ARG A 9 -7.44 2.44 -9.73
CA ARG A 9 -8.72 1.75 -9.59
C ARG A 9 -9.17 1.81 -8.14
N ASP A 10 -10.45 2.09 -7.95
CA ASP A 10 -11.19 1.82 -6.73
C ASP A 10 -12.48 1.10 -7.15
N THR A 11 -12.66 -0.13 -6.66
CA THR A 11 -13.84 -0.93 -6.98
C THR A 11 -15.01 -0.45 -6.12
N ALA A 12 -16.07 0.02 -6.77
CA ALA A 12 -17.31 0.39 -6.07
C ALA A 12 -17.97 -0.86 -5.46
N MET A 13 -18.19 -0.84 -4.15
CA MET A 13 -18.74 -1.94 -3.36
C MET A 13 -20.18 -2.26 -3.73
N GLY A 14 -20.97 -1.26 -4.15
CA GLY A 14 -22.32 -1.49 -4.70
C GLY A 14 -22.36 -2.27 -6.02
N SER A 15 -21.20 -2.50 -6.66
CA SER A 15 -21.08 -3.26 -7.92
C SER A 15 -20.56 -4.69 -7.73
N VAL A 16 -20.22 -5.07 -6.50
CA VAL A 16 -19.67 -6.40 -6.17
C VAL A 16 -20.69 -7.13 -5.30
N SER A 17 -21.06 -8.36 -5.69
CA SER A 17 -21.98 -9.17 -4.90
C SER A 17 -21.28 -9.70 -3.64
N GLY A 18 -21.62 -9.16 -2.48
CA GLY A 18 -21.05 -9.51 -1.18
C GLY A 18 -19.97 -8.51 -0.76
N ALA A 19 -19.96 -8.16 0.52
CA ALA A 19 -19.13 -7.10 1.13
C ALA A 19 -17.61 -7.39 1.15
N VAL A 20 -17.07 -8.19 0.23
CA VAL A 20 -15.67 -8.63 0.23
C VAL A 20 -15.13 -8.66 -1.19
N GLY A 21 -13.89 -8.21 -1.37
CA GLY A 21 -13.12 -8.52 -2.58
C GLY A 21 -13.04 -7.43 -3.63
N GLY A 22 -13.59 -6.24 -3.36
CA GLY A 22 -13.29 -5.05 -4.17
C GLY A 22 -11.78 -4.77 -4.15
N THR A 23 -11.21 -4.36 -5.28
CA THR A 23 -9.77 -4.04 -5.35
C THR A 23 -9.51 -2.55 -5.46
N VAL A 24 -8.39 -2.13 -4.88
CA VAL A 24 -7.84 -0.79 -5.02
C VAL A 24 -6.45 -0.93 -5.62
N THR A 25 -6.13 -0.17 -6.66
CA THR A 25 -4.81 -0.21 -7.30
C THR A 25 -4.16 1.15 -7.23
N VAL A 26 -2.94 1.21 -6.71
CA VAL A 26 -2.16 2.44 -6.54
C VAL A 26 -0.83 2.32 -7.27
N LEU A 27 -0.46 3.35 -8.03
CA LEU A 27 0.89 3.53 -8.57
C LEU A 27 1.63 4.57 -7.74
N VAL A 28 2.83 4.23 -7.30
CA VAL A 28 3.77 5.10 -6.62
C VAL A 28 4.99 5.29 -7.50
N ASN A 29 5.38 6.54 -7.77
CA ASN A 29 6.64 6.88 -8.42
C ASN A 29 7.52 7.66 -7.43
N ILE A 30 8.80 7.28 -7.39
CA ILE A 30 9.76 7.72 -6.38
C ILE A 30 11.00 8.23 -7.10
N ASP A 31 11.46 9.43 -6.74
CA ASP A 31 12.69 10.04 -7.27
C ASP A 31 13.53 10.58 -6.12
N ASP A 32 14.57 9.81 -5.78
CA ASP A 32 15.55 10.13 -4.74
C ASP A 32 14.87 10.54 -3.41
N ASP A 33 13.95 9.69 -2.91
CA ASP A 33 13.19 9.97 -1.69
C ASP A 33 13.81 9.29 -0.45
N THR A 34 13.79 10.00 0.68
CA THR A 34 14.34 9.56 1.97
C THR A 34 13.33 9.66 3.12
N THR A 35 12.05 9.87 2.80
CA THR A 35 11.00 10.11 3.77
C THR A 35 10.52 8.80 4.36
N ALA A 36 10.36 8.73 5.69
CA ALA A 36 9.96 7.52 6.39
C ALA A 36 8.45 7.23 6.36
N THR A 37 7.61 8.22 6.03
CA THR A 37 6.15 8.19 6.21
C THR A 37 5.41 8.83 5.02
N ASN A 38 5.80 8.52 3.78
CA ASN A 38 5.07 9.07 2.63
C ASN A 38 3.68 8.44 2.55
N ALA A 39 2.61 9.25 2.64
CA ALA A 39 1.27 8.75 2.42
C ALA A 39 1.09 8.25 0.98
N ILE A 40 0.68 7.00 0.80
CA ILE A 40 0.41 6.41 -0.53
C ILE A 40 -1.07 6.21 -0.83
N LEU A 41 -1.89 6.10 0.21
CA LEU A 41 -3.34 5.93 0.09
C LEU A 41 -4.04 6.42 1.36
N ASP A 42 -5.01 7.31 1.19
CA ASP A 42 -6.02 7.66 2.19
C ASP A 42 -7.24 6.77 1.93
N ALA A 43 -7.51 5.84 2.84
CA ALA A 43 -8.56 4.86 2.70
C ALA A 43 -9.95 5.43 2.95
N SER A 44 -10.06 6.52 3.72
CA SER A 44 -11.35 7.16 4.03
C SER A 44 -12.05 7.74 2.79
N GLY A 45 -11.28 8.00 1.73
CA GLY A 45 -11.79 8.42 0.42
C GLY A 45 -12.26 7.28 -0.49
N LEU A 46 -12.11 6.02 -0.08
CA LEU A 46 -12.47 4.86 -0.90
C LEU A 46 -13.95 4.51 -0.77
N ASP A 47 -14.50 3.98 -1.85
CA ASP A 47 -15.91 3.57 -1.88
C ASP A 47 -16.17 2.48 -0.83
N GLY A 48 -17.16 2.72 0.02
CA GLY A 48 -17.58 1.78 1.05
C GLY A 48 -16.70 1.71 2.29
N HIS A 49 -15.74 2.64 2.46
CA HIS A 49 -14.93 2.69 3.66
C HIS A 49 -15.79 2.83 4.92
N ALA A 50 -15.44 2.08 5.95
CA ALA A 50 -15.97 2.22 7.30
C ALA A 50 -14.81 2.22 8.29
N ASN A 51 -15.02 2.85 9.44
CA ASN A 51 -14.06 2.83 10.55
C ASN A 51 -13.69 1.40 10.95
N GLY A 52 -12.39 1.10 10.92
CA GLY A 52 -11.84 -0.24 11.14
C GLY A 52 -11.63 -1.09 9.88
N ALA A 53 -12.07 -0.63 8.71
CA ALA A 53 -11.90 -1.37 7.46
C ALA A 53 -10.43 -1.42 7.02
N LYS A 54 -10.03 -2.59 6.51
CA LYS A 54 -8.64 -2.91 6.17
C LYS A 54 -8.46 -3.20 4.69
N LEU A 55 -7.29 -2.85 4.18
CA LEU A 55 -6.82 -3.24 2.86
C LEU A 55 -5.73 -4.29 3.02
N HIS A 56 -5.77 -5.35 2.23
CA HIS A 56 -4.71 -6.37 2.24
C HIS A 56 -3.96 -6.34 0.93
N ILE A 57 -2.63 -6.45 0.97
CA ILE A 57 -1.85 -6.51 -0.28
C ILE A 57 -2.13 -7.85 -0.94
N LYS A 58 -2.64 -7.77 -2.17
CA LYS A 58 -2.94 -8.92 -3.02
C LYS A 58 -1.84 -9.13 -4.04
N ARG A 59 -1.39 -8.07 -4.72
CA ARG A 59 -0.33 -8.14 -5.74
C ARG A 59 0.57 -6.90 -5.71
N LEU A 60 1.83 -7.09 -6.11
CA LEU A 60 2.83 -6.03 -6.22
C LEU A 60 3.66 -6.20 -7.49
N TRP A 61 4.06 -5.09 -8.09
CA TRP A 61 5.17 -5.02 -9.04
C TRP A 61 6.03 -3.83 -8.68
N TRP A 62 7.34 -4.02 -8.66
CA TRP A 62 8.25 -2.94 -8.31
C TRP A 62 9.52 -2.99 -9.15
N GLY A 63 10.11 -1.82 -9.31
CA GLY A 63 11.44 -1.63 -9.88
C GLY A 63 12.11 -0.49 -9.16
N LEU A 64 12.94 -0.82 -8.18
CA LEU A 64 13.69 0.11 -7.34
C LEU A 64 15.16 0.13 -7.76
N VAL A 65 15.75 1.32 -7.75
CA VAL A 65 17.16 1.53 -7.98
C VAL A 65 17.92 1.18 -6.71
N GLN A 66 18.88 0.26 -6.81
CA GLN A 66 19.75 -0.11 -5.69
C GLN A 66 20.62 1.08 -5.27
N GLY A 67 20.83 1.24 -3.97
CA GLY A 67 21.82 2.15 -3.42
C GLY A 67 23.23 1.81 -3.91
N THR A 68 23.87 2.71 -4.66
CA THR A 68 25.26 2.49 -5.13
C THR A 68 26.31 2.96 -4.13
N ALA A 69 25.93 3.78 -3.14
CA ALA A 69 26.84 4.40 -2.17
C ALA A 69 26.69 3.84 -0.75
N ASN A 70 25.58 3.15 -0.47
CA ASN A 70 25.26 2.56 0.82
C ASN A 70 24.43 1.30 0.56
N ASP A 71 24.83 0.18 1.16
CA ASP A 71 24.08 -1.08 1.10
C ASP A 71 22.76 -1.02 1.86
N ASP A 72 22.61 -0.06 2.77
CA ASP A 72 21.37 0.26 3.47
C ASP A 72 20.43 1.19 2.68
N THR A 73 20.66 1.45 1.37
CA THR A 73 19.76 2.30 0.55
C THR A 73 19.18 1.61 -0.69
N GLY A 74 18.10 2.18 -1.22
CA GLY A 74 17.39 1.65 -2.39
C GLY A 74 16.31 0.61 -2.06
N HIS A 75 15.83 0.60 -0.82
CA HIS A 75 14.70 -0.22 -0.39
C HIS A 75 13.50 0.66 0.01
N ALA A 76 12.30 0.09 -0.06
CA ALA A 76 11.08 0.78 0.35
C ALA A 76 10.13 -0.16 1.07
N ALA A 77 9.68 0.27 2.25
CA ALA A 77 8.78 -0.50 3.09
C ALA A 77 7.35 0.03 2.97
N ILE A 78 6.40 -0.85 2.63
CA ILE A 78 4.96 -0.55 2.64
C ILE A 78 4.45 -0.76 4.06
N ILE A 79 3.80 0.26 4.59
CA ILE A 79 3.39 0.35 5.99
C ILE A 79 1.88 0.60 6.05
N GLU A 80 1.19 -0.14 6.90
CA GLU A 80 -0.20 0.16 7.29
C GLU A 80 -0.19 1.09 8.50
N GLN A 81 -0.96 2.19 8.43
CA GLN A 81 -1.10 3.10 9.56
C GLN A 81 -2.02 2.52 10.65
N GLY A 82 -1.64 2.70 11.91
CA GLY A 82 -2.52 2.41 13.04
C GLY A 82 -2.12 3.11 14.34
N ASP A 83 -2.64 2.63 15.47
CA ASP A 83 -2.19 3.08 16.80
C ASP A 83 -0.67 2.84 16.97
N SER A 84 -0.19 1.80 16.31
CA SER A 84 1.21 1.60 15.97
C SER A 84 1.27 1.05 14.56
N ASP A 85 2.08 1.70 13.74
CA ASP A 85 2.23 1.34 12.34
C ASP A 85 2.86 -0.04 12.19
N VAL A 86 2.45 -0.75 11.14
CA VAL A 86 2.98 -2.09 10.84
C VAL A 86 3.57 -2.12 9.44
N THR A 87 4.85 -2.48 9.35
CA THR A 87 5.48 -2.82 8.08
C THR A 87 4.89 -4.13 7.53
N LEU A 88 4.25 -4.05 6.38
CA LEU A 88 3.67 -5.21 5.70
C LEU A 88 4.73 -5.97 4.88
N ILE A 89 5.60 -5.23 4.19
CA ILE A 89 6.67 -5.80 3.36
C ILE A 89 7.73 -4.74 3.09
N ASP A 90 8.99 -5.17 3.01
CA ASP A 90 10.13 -4.35 2.57
C ASP A 90 10.63 -4.84 1.21
N LEU A 91 10.77 -3.92 0.26
CA LEU A 91 11.05 -4.19 -1.14
C LEU A 91 12.44 -3.68 -1.50
N ALA A 92 13.20 -4.50 -2.22
CA ALA A 92 14.49 -4.12 -2.80
C ALA A 92 14.60 -4.61 -4.24
N GLY A 93 15.42 -3.92 -5.04
CA GLY A 93 15.67 -4.26 -6.45
C GLY A 93 14.39 -4.27 -7.28
N SER A 94 14.19 -5.28 -8.12
CA SER A 94 12.99 -5.41 -8.97
C SER A 94 12.33 -6.76 -8.78
N GLY A 95 11.00 -6.80 -8.87
CA GLY A 95 10.27 -8.05 -8.70
C GLY A 95 8.77 -7.90 -8.82
N HIS A 96 8.08 -9.00 -8.52
CA HIS A 96 6.62 -9.04 -8.43
C HIS A 96 6.17 -10.02 -7.35
N TYR A 97 5.01 -9.73 -6.77
CA TYR A 97 4.25 -10.61 -5.91
C TYR A 97 2.90 -10.84 -6.58
N ASP A 98 2.62 -12.06 -7.01
CA ASP A 98 1.42 -12.39 -7.76
C ASP A 98 0.21 -12.77 -6.89
N GLY A 99 0.42 -12.87 -5.58
CA GLY A 99 -0.60 -13.25 -4.60
C GLY A 99 -0.85 -14.75 -4.49
N SER A 100 -0.12 -15.60 -5.23
CA SER A 100 -0.30 -17.06 -5.20
C SER A 100 0.02 -17.68 -3.83
N ALA A 101 0.89 -17.04 -3.05
CA ALA A 101 1.22 -17.44 -1.68
C ALA A 101 0.18 -16.99 -0.63
N GLY A 102 -0.83 -16.21 -1.02
CA GLY A 102 -1.87 -15.67 -0.15
C GLY A 102 -1.89 -14.14 -0.13
N LEU A 103 -2.73 -13.56 0.74
CA LEU A 103 -2.73 -12.13 0.98
C LEU A 103 -1.69 -11.78 2.04
N ILE A 104 -0.95 -10.69 1.86
CA ILE A 104 -0.23 -10.07 2.97
C ILE A 104 -1.26 -9.22 3.71
N LYS A 105 -1.74 -9.76 4.82
CA LYS A 105 -2.84 -9.18 5.58
C LYS A 105 -2.34 -8.03 6.45
N SER A 106 -3.01 -6.90 6.30
CA SER A 106 -3.04 -5.84 7.30
C SER A 106 -3.51 -6.35 8.65
N ASN A 107 -2.88 -5.84 9.70
CA ASN A 107 -3.10 -6.22 11.08
C ASN A 107 -2.78 -5.09 12.08
N ALA A 108 -2.54 -3.86 11.63
CA ALA A 108 -2.37 -2.73 12.53
C ALA A 108 -3.67 -2.51 13.33
N THR A 109 -3.56 -2.29 14.64
CA THR A 109 -4.73 -1.95 15.47
C THR A 109 -5.15 -0.53 15.15
N ASN A 110 -6.33 -0.35 14.55
CA ASN A 110 -6.93 0.96 14.29
C ASN A 110 -8.41 0.79 13.98
N THR A 111 -9.27 1.51 14.70
CA THR A 111 -10.73 1.49 14.52
C THR A 111 -11.29 2.85 14.10
N GLY A 112 -10.42 3.81 13.76
CA GLY A 112 -10.79 5.15 13.35
C GLY A 112 -10.89 5.31 11.84
N ALA A 113 -10.99 6.57 11.39
CA ALA A 113 -11.11 6.93 9.98
C ALA A 113 -9.84 6.62 9.18
N THR A 114 -8.68 6.56 9.83
CA THR A 114 -7.40 6.25 9.19
C THR A 114 -7.14 4.74 9.05
N SER A 115 -8.12 3.90 9.41
CA SER A 115 -7.97 2.46 9.22
C SER A 115 -7.86 2.13 7.73
N GLY A 116 -6.79 1.43 7.36
CA GLY A 116 -6.51 1.07 5.97
C GLY A 116 -5.69 2.12 5.22
N ASP A 117 -5.34 3.25 5.84
CA ASP A 117 -4.37 4.18 5.29
C ASP A 117 -3.02 3.49 5.14
N MET A 118 -2.33 3.80 4.05
CA MET A 118 -1.07 3.18 3.69
C MET A 118 0.00 4.25 3.51
N GLU A 119 1.20 3.91 3.97
CA GLU A 119 2.39 4.72 3.87
C GLU A 119 3.53 3.95 3.20
N LEU A 120 4.56 4.69 2.78
CA LEU A 120 5.79 4.14 2.26
C LEU A 120 6.99 4.84 2.90
N SER A 121 7.87 4.04 3.50
CA SER A 121 9.20 4.49 3.92
C SER A 121 10.18 4.31 2.77
N CYS A 122 10.94 5.36 2.44
CA CYS A 122 11.97 5.35 1.40
C CYS A 122 13.34 5.59 2.02
N GLN A 123 14.32 4.79 1.62
CA GLN A 123 15.65 4.79 2.21
C GLN A 123 16.64 5.15 1.09
N GLY A 124 16.54 6.39 0.61
CA GLY A 124 17.30 6.85 -0.56
C GLY A 124 16.90 6.09 -1.82
N THR A 125 15.61 6.09 -2.12
CA THR A 125 15.01 5.18 -3.10
C THR A 125 14.52 5.94 -4.32
N SER A 126 14.71 5.36 -5.49
CA SER A 126 14.11 5.79 -6.76
C SER A 126 13.45 4.61 -7.45
N GLY A 127 12.43 4.86 -8.27
CA GLY A 127 11.77 3.81 -9.05
C GLY A 127 10.25 3.89 -8.97
N PHE A 128 9.61 2.72 -9.03
CA PHE A 128 8.15 2.62 -8.93
C PHE A 128 7.70 1.41 -8.14
N ILE A 129 6.48 1.51 -7.60
CA ILE A 129 5.74 0.41 -6.99
C ILE A 129 4.29 0.49 -7.48
N LEU A 130 3.78 -0.60 -8.05
CA LEU A 130 2.38 -0.79 -8.39
C LEU A 130 1.78 -1.79 -7.39
N ILE A 131 0.77 -1.35 -6.65
CA ILE A 131 0.16 -2.13 -5.56
C ILE A 131 -1.29 -2.40 -5.91
N GLU A 132 -1.72 -3.65 -5.81
CA GLU A 132 -3.12 -4.01 -5.75
C GLU A 132 -3.47 -4.48 -4.34
N PHE A 133 -4.36 -3.74 -3.71
CA PHE A 133 -5.01 -4.12 -2.46
C PHE A 133 -6.36 -4.80 -2.72
N VAL A 134 -6.80 -5.58 -1.75
CA VAL A 134 -8.17 -6.09 -1.64
C VAL A 134 -8.82 -5.55 -0.38
N LYS A 135 -10.06 -5.06 -0.52
CA LYS A 135 -10.93 -4.61 0.56
C LYS A 135 -11.38 -5.80 1.40
N ASP A 136 -11.27 -5.65 2.72
CA ASP A 136 -11.78 -6.63 3.68
C ASP A 136 -13.32 -6.61 3.76
N GLU A 137 -13.86 -7.38 4.69
CA GLU A 137 -15.31 -7.52 4.91
C GLU A 137 -16.00 -6.29 5.52
N ASN A 138 -15.23 -5.31 5.99
CA ASN A 138 -15.76 -4.10 6.61
C ASN A 138 -16.05 -3.00 5.58
N TYR A 139 -15.67 -3.20 4.32
CA TYR A 139 -16.10 -2.33 3.23
C TYR A 139 -17.54 -2.64 2.81
N THR A 140 -18.42 -1.65 2.88
CA THR A 140 -19.87 -1.81 2.69
C THR A 140 -20.39 -1.00 1.51
N ALA A 141 -21.54 -1.38 0.94
CA ALA A 141 -22.16 -0.65 -0.18
C ALA A 141 -23.08 0.48 0.27
#